data_AF-A0A9P7RS93-F1
#
_entry.id   AF-A0A9P7RS93-F1
#
_cell.length_a   1.000
_cell.length_b   1.000
_cell.length_c   1.000
_cell.angle_alpha   90.00
_cell.angle_beta   90.00
_cell.angle_gamma   90.00
#
_symmetry.space_group_name_H-M   'P 1'
#
loop_
_entity.id
_entity.type
_entity.pdbx_description
1 polymer ?
#
loop_
_entity_poly.entity_id
_entity_poly.type
_entity_poly.pdbx_seq_one_letter_code
_entity_poly.pdbx_strand_id
1 'polypeptide(L)'
;MRYYEQKYPEVDDLVMVQVRQIAEMGAYVKLLEYDNTEGMILLSELSRRRIRSVQKLIRVGRNEVVVVLRVDKEKGYIDLSKRRVSPEDITKCEERYMKSKTVASILRHVASKITTTSIDEEPTEDPSQPSEAVQQEVRKTRRARKEAQDDDLGEDAVPHSTGNEEEKLEMLYEKIAWPLGRIYGHPNDAFKLALTESDKVFSALPTTVSQSIKSILMATIARRLTPQPIKLRADIEVTCYTPAGIDAIKKALKAGERQSTEAVPIKVKLVAPPLYVLSTNATDKYAAVDRLERSIESIQSIIEDEGGSLVVKMKPKAVSETEEQDLAQLMAKVGQENAEVSGDEDDEE
;
A
#
# COMPACT_ATOMS: atom_id res chain seq x y z
N MET A 1 15.34 10.19 -4.43
CA MET A 1 14.78 9.04 -5.15
C MET A 1 13.79 9.47 -6.24
N ARG A 2 14.03 9.06 -7.49
CA ARG A 2 13.10 9.25 -8.64
C ARG A 2 12.25 8.00 -8.87
N TYR A 3 10.96 8.19 -9.16
CA TYR A 3 10.03 7.09 -9.46
C TYR A 3 10.03 6.73 -10.95
N TYR A 4 10.30 7.71 -11.80
CA TYR A 4 10.39 7.53 -13.25
C TYR A 4 11.85 7.62 -13.71
N GLU A 5 12.08 7.09 -14.91
CA GLU A 5 13.38 7.13 -15.56
C GLU A 5 13.79 8.57 -15.90
N GLN A 6 12.83 9.36 -16.38
CA GLN A 6 13.03 10.75 -16.71
C GLN A 6 13.36 11.56 -15.45
N LYS A 7 14.43 12.35 -15.51
CA LYS A 7 14.89 13.19 -14.39
C LYS A 7 13.96 14.38 -14.11
N TYR A 8 13.30 14.89 -15.15
CA TYR A 8 12.35 16.00 -15.07
C TYR A 8 11.03 15.59 -15.73
N PRO A 9 9.88 16.05 -15.22
CA PRO A 9 8.59 15.80 -15.86
C PRO A 9 8.47 16.53 -17.21
N GLU A 10 7.48 16.15 -18.02
CA GLU A 10 7.13 16.84 -19.25
C GLU A 10 6.11 17.97 -18.98
N VAL A 11 5.91 18.83 -19.98
CA VAL A 11 4.90 19.89 -19.90
C VAL A 11 3.50 19.26 -19.96
N ASP A 12 2.54 19.83 -19.22
CA ASP A 12 1.18 19.34 -19.02
C ASP A 12 1.04 18.03 -18.22
N ASP A 13 2.15 17.52 -17.64
CA ASP A 13 2.10 16.36 -16.75
C ASP A 13 1.49 16.69 -15.38
N LEU A 14 0.72 15.74 -14.85
CA LEU A 14 0.17 15.78 -13.50
C LEU A 14 1.16 15.13 -12.53
N VAL A 15 1.56 15.89 -11.51
CA VAL A 15 2.55 15.45 -10.52
C VAL A 15 2.07 15.76 -9.10
N MET A 16 2.42 14.87 -8.18
CA MET A 16 2.21 15.06 -6.74
C MET A 16 3.38 15.84 -6.13
N VAL A 17 3.07 16.96 -5.49
CA VAL A 17 4.07 17.82 -4.85
C VAL A 17 3.80 18.00 -3.37
N GLN A 18 4.86 18.20 -2.59
CA GLN A 18 4.75 18.59 -1.18
C GLN A 18 5.16 20.05 -1.01
N VAL A 19 4.34 20.81 -0.30
CA VAL A 19 4.61 22.24 -0.08
C VAL A 19 5.71 22.42 0.96
N ARG A 20 6.83 23.03 0.56
CA ARG A 20 7.97 23.29 1.44
C ARG A 20 7.85 24.63 2.15
N GLN A 21 7.60 25.70 1.40
CA GLN A 21 7.41 27.03 1.97
C GLN A 21 6.47 27.86 1.10
N ILE A 22 5.84 28.85 1.71
CA ILE A 22 5.01 29.84 1.01
C ILE A 22 5.76 31.17 1.09
N ALA A 23 6.04 31.77 -0.06
CA ALA A 23 6.69 33.06 -0.21
C ALA A 23 5.73 34.09 -0.84
N GLU A 24 6.16 35.35 -0.92
CA GLU A 24 5.35 36.43 -1.50
C GLU A 24 5.12 36.27 -3.01
N MET A 25 6.06 35.67 -3.73
CA MET A 25 5.94 35.44 -5.18
C MET A 25 5.15 34.16 -5.54
N GLY A 26 5.05 33.20 -4.61
CA GLY A 26 4.50 31.88 -4.88
C GLY A 26 4.75 30.88 -3.76
N ALA A 27 4.36 29.63 -3.98
CA ALA A 27 4.68 28.52 -3.09
C ALA A 27 5.81 27.66 -3.68
N TYR A 28 6.87 27.45 -2.91
CA TYR A 28 7.90 26.49 -3.28
C TYR A 28 7.49 25.10 -2.81
N VAL A 29 7.58 24.14 -3.72
CA VAL A 29 7.16 22.77 -3.51
C VAL A 29 8.26 21.82 -3.96
N LYS A 30 8.22 20.59 -3.45
CA LYS A 30 9.11 19.50 -3.86
C LYS A 30 8.31 18.45 -4.59
N LEU A 31 8.77 18.02 -5.76
CA LEU A 31 8.16 16.95 -6.53
C LEU A 31 8.57 15.60 -5.91
N LEU A 32 7.63 14.92 -5.25
CA LEU A 32 7.92 13.65 -4.55
C LEU A 32 8.27 12.51 -5.51
N GLU A 33 7.83 12.61 -6.76
CA GLU A 33 8.05 11.60 -7.80
C GLU A 33 9.40 11.76 -8.52
N TYR A 34 10.00 12.95 -8.47
CA TYR A 34 11.21 13.32 -9.23
C TYR A 34 12.33 13.76 -8.30
N ASP A 35 12.77 12.88 -7.39
CA ASP A 35 13.93 13.13 -6.53
C ASP A 35 13.83 14.38 -5.64
N ASN A 36 12.60 14.75 -5.25
CA ASN A 36 12.35 15.99 -4.50
C ASN A 36 12.84 17.26 -5.21
N THR A 37 12.90 17.24 -6.54
CA THR A 37 13.23 18.41 -7.36
C THR A 37 12.34 19.58 -6.96
N GLU A 38 12.92 20.77 -6.90
CA GLU A 38 12.20 21.96 -6.48
C GLU A 38 11.34 22.50 -7.63
N GLY A 39 10.11 22.87 -7.29
CA GLY A 39 9.18 23.53 -8.20
C GLY A 39 8.55 24.74 -7.54
N MET A 40 8.02 25.65 -8.35
CA MET A 40 7.33 26.85 -7.89
C MET A 40 5.91 26.89 -8.43
N ILE A 41 4.94 27.15 -7.55
CA ILE A 41 3.57 27.46 -7.91
C ILE A 41 3.39 28.97 -7.79
N LEU A 42 3.12 29.66 -8.89
CA LEU A 42 2.81 31.08 -8.86
C LEU A 42 1.47 31.33 -8.16
N LEU A 43 1.34 32.44 -7.44
CA LEU A 43 0.09 32.82 -6.76
C LEU A 43 -1.10 32.92 -7.73
N SER A 44 -0.86 33.41 -8.95
CA SER A 44 -1.89 33.49 -10.01
C SER A 44 -2.35 32.12 -10.50
N GLU A 45 -1.53 31.08 -10.33
CA GLU A 45 -1.80 29.71 -10.75
C GLU A 45 -2.25 28.82 -9.57
N LEU A 46 -2.58 29.43 -8.42
CA LEU A 46 -3.02 28.72 -7.23
C LEU A 46 -4.53 28.43 -7.21
N SER A 47 -5.35 29.35 -7.73
CA SER A 47 -6.82 29.26 -7.69
C SER A 47 -7.45 29.99 -8.85
N ARG A 48 -8.62 29.50 -9.31
CA ARG A 48 -9.45 30.17 -10.32
C ARG A 48 -10.21 31.37 -9.76
N ARG A 49 -10.40 31.45 -8.43
CA ARG A 49 -11.18 32.50 -7.75
C ARG A 49 -10.27 33.45 -6.98
N ARG A 50 -10.72 34.70 -6.78
CA ARG A 50 -10.00 35.69 -5.96
C ARG A 50 -9.76 35.14 -4.55
N ILE A 51 -8.52 35.18 -4.13
CA ILE A 51 -8.04 34.58 -2.88
C ILE A 51 -8.09 35.62 -1.76
N ARG A 52 -8.65 35.25 -0.59
CA ARG A 52 -8.56 36.08 0.64
C ARG A 52 -7.31 35.76 1.46
N SER A 53 -6.91 34.49 1.51
CA SER A 53 -5.71 34.03 2.21
C SER A 53 -5.17 32.76 1.55
N VAL A 54 -3.86 32.74 1.30
CA VAL A 54 -3.12 31.62 0.68
C VAL A 54 -3.09 30.40 1.59
N GLN A 55 -2.98 30.62 2.91
CA GLN A 55 -2.89 29.57 3.94
C GLN A 55 -4.12 28.65 4.00
N LYS A 56 -5.28 29.11 3.48
CA LYS A 56 -6.49 28.28 3.40
C LYS A 56 -6.44 27.28 2.24
N LEU A 57 -5.75 27.62 1.16
CA LEU A 57 -5.69 26.80 -0.05
C LEU A 57 -4.50 25.85 -0.08
N ILE A 58 -3.38 26.27 0.49
CA ILE A 58 -2.16 25.48 0.58
C ILE A 58 -1.63 25.60 2.00
N ARG A 59 -1.21 24.45 2.55
CA ARG A 59 -0.52 24.37 3.83
C ARG A 59 0.84 23.74 3.64
N VAL A 60 1.84 24.29 4.33
CA VAL A 60 3.19 23.72 4.38
C VAL A 60 3.11 22.28 4.91
N GLY A 61 3.87 21.39 4.29
CA GLY A 61 3.95 19.96 4.61
C GLY A 61 2.85 19.09 4.01
N ARG A 62 1.79 19.67 3.42
CA ARG A 62 0.75 18.91 2.73
C ARG A 62 1.13 18.59 1.29
N ASN A 63 0.60 17.46 0.82
CA ASN A 63 0.71 17.05 -0.57
C ASN A 63 -0.44 17.63 -1.38
N GLU A 64 -0.13 18.08 -2.59
CA GLU A 64 -1.05 18.72 -3.52
C GLU A 64 -0.80 18.19 -4.93
N VAL A 65 -1.86 18.02 -5.71
CA VAL A 65 -1.75 17.67 -7.13
C VAL A 65 -1.67 18.94 -7.95
N VAL A 66 -0.67 19.02 -8.83
CA VAL A 66 -0.43 20.17 -9.71
C VAL A 66 -0.08 19.69 -11.12
N VAL A 67 -0.31 20.56 -12.10
CA VAL A 67 0.14 20.35 -13.48
C VAL A 67 1.42 21.13 -13.74
N VAL A 68 2.33 20.54 -14.51
CA VAL A 68 3.57 21.18 -14.96
C VAL A 68 3.26 22.12 -16.12
N LEU A 69 3.61 23.39 -15.98
CA LEU A 69 3.45 24.40 -17.05
C LEU A 69 4.70 24.51 -17.91
N ARG A 70 5.87 24.55 -17.26
CA ARG A 70 7.14 24.78 -17.93
C ARG A 70 8.26 24.14 -17.13
N VAL A 71 9.23 23.59 -17.85
CA VAL A 71 10.41 22.96 -17.29
C VAL A 71 11.65 23.54 -17.96
N ASP A 72 12.47 24.25 -17.19
CA ASP A 72 13.78 24.71 -17.64
C ASP A 72 14.85 23.72 -17.15
N LYS A 73 15.25 22.77 -18.00
CA LYS A 73 16.19 21.69 -17.67
C LYS A 73 17.60 22.19 -17.30
N GLU A 74 18.00 23.36 -17.80
CA GLU A 74 19.33 23.94 -17.54
C GLU A 74 19.45 24.54 -16.14
N LYS A 75 18.38 25.18 -15.66
CA LYS A 75 18.33 25.85 -14.35
C LYS A 75 17.66 25.00 -13.27
N GLY A 76 16.97 23.93 -13.67
CA GLY A 76 16.20 23.08 -12.77
C GLY A 76 14.92 23.72 -12.25
N TYR A 77 14.42 24.79 -12.90
CA TYR A 77 13.17 25.44 -12.50
C TYR A 77 11.97 24.76 -13.16
N ILE A 78 10.96 24.47 -12.34
CA ILE A 78 9.70 23.88 -12.78
C ILE A 78 8.57 24.80 -12.32
N ASP A 79 7.86 25.37 -13.29
CA ASP A 79 6.67 26.15 -13.05
C ASP A 79 5.45 25.24 -12.99
N LEU A 80 4.66 25.37 -11.94
CA LEU A 80 3.56 24.49 -11.61
C LEU A 80 2.26 25.30 -11.48
N SER A 81 1.14 24.64 -11.79
CA SER A 81 -0.20 25.22 -11.61
C SER A 81 -1.12 24.26 -10.88
N LYS A 82 -1.76 24.75 -9.81
CA LYS A 82 -2.88 24.06 -9.15
C LYS A 82 -4.21 24.43 -9.81
N ARG A 83 -4.30 25.61 -10.42
CA ARG A 83 -5.52 26.18 -11.00
C ARG A 83 -6.07 25.36 -12.17
N ARG A 84 -5.19 24.74 -12.96
CA ARG A 84 -5.55 24.03 -14.20
C ARG A 84 -5.96 22.57 -13.98
N VAL A 85 -5.77 22.04 -12.76
CA VAL A 85 -6.11 20.66 -12.43
C VAL A 85 -7.63 20.50 -12.28
N SER A 86 -8.20 19.51 -12.98
CA SER A 86 -9.62 19.13 -12.84
C SER A 86 -9.79 18.09 -11.73
N PRO A 87 -10.97 17.96 -11.10
CA PRO A 87 -11.18 16.96 -10.04
C PRO A 87 -10.93 15.51 -10.52
N GLU A 88 -11.24 15.20 -11.78
CA GLU A 88 -10.92 13.90 -12.37
C GLU A 88 -9.41 13.63 -12.48
N ASP A 89 -8.64 14.68 -12.76
CA ASP A 89 -7.18 14.62 -12.88
C ASP A 89 -6.52 14.43 -11.52
N ILE A 90 -7.11 15.00 -10.46
CA ILE A 90 -6.68 14.78 -9.07
C ILE A 90 -6.76 13.29 -8.75
N THR A 91 -7.90 12.66 -9.00
CA THR A 91 -8.09 11.23 -8.70
C THR A 91 -7.14 10.36 -9.50
N LYS A 92 -6.95 10.63 -10.81
CA LYS A 92 -6.00 9.89 -11.66
C LYS A 92 -4.55 10.04 -11.17
N CYS A 93 -4.15 11.26 -10.79
CA CYS A 93 -2.80 11.53 -10.29
C CYS A 93 -2.57 10.89 -8.92
N GLU A 94 -3.56 10.96 -8.01
CA GLU A 94 -3.49 10.29 -6.71
C GLU A 94 -3.38 8.77 -6.88
N GLU A 95 -4.17 8.16 -7.76
CA GLU A 95 -4.08 6.73 -8.05
C GLU A 95 -2.71 6.34 -8.59
N ARG A 96 -2.19 7.10 -9.58
CA ARG A 96 -0.84 6.88 -10.14
C ARG A 96 0.23 7.00 -9.06
N TYR A 97 0.20 8.09 -8.28
CA TYR A 97 1.16 8.31 -7.20
C TYR A 97 1.11 7.20 -6.14
N MET A 98 -0.09 6.73 -5.77
CA MET A 98 -0.24 5.61 -4.81
C MET A 98 0.31 4.30 -5.37
N LYS A 99 0.13 4.02 -6.67
CA LYS A 99 0.76 2.88 -7.34
C LYS A 99 2.29 2.98 -7.29
N SER A 100 2.87 4.12 -7.64
CA SER A 100 4.33 4.33 -7.62
C SER A 100 4.91 4.30 -6.20
N LYS A 101 4.20 4.88 -5.22
CA LYS A 101 4.59 4.86 -3.80
C LYS A 101 4.60 3.43 -3.25
N THR A 102 3.63 2.60 -3.61
CA THR A 102 3.60 1.18 -3.25
C THR A 102 4.83 0.45 -3.80
N VAL A 103 5.16 0.68 -5.08
CA VAL A 103 6.36 0.12 -5.72
C VAL A 103 7.64 0.58 -5.01
N ALA A 104 7.74 1.87 -4.69
CA ALA A 104 8.88 2.42 -3.96
C ALA A 104 9.05 1.82 -2.56
N SER A 105 7.95 1.61 -1.84
CA SER A 105 7.98 0.95 -0.54
C SER A 105 8.47 -0.49 -0.62
N ILE A 106 8.04 -1.23 -1.65
CA ILE A 106 8.46 -2.63 -1.89
C ILE A 106 9.93 -2.69 -2.24
N LEU A 107 10.38 -1.89 -3.21
CA LEU A 107 11.77 -1.88 -3.65
C LEU A 107 12.70 -1.41 -2.54
N ARG A 108 12.30 -0.44 -1.71
CA ARG A 108 13.05 -0.03 -0.52
C ARG A 108 13.18 -1.17 0.50
N HIS A 109 12.11 -1.92 0.73
CA HIS A 109 12.13 -3.09 1.62
C HIS A 109 13.03 -4.21 1.08
N VAL A 110 13.05 -4.40 -0.24
CA VAL A 110 13.94 -5.35 -0.90
C VAL A 110 15.39 -4.86 -0.80
N ALA A 111 15.67 -3.58 -1.08
CA ALA A 111 17.00 -2.98 -0.95
C ALA A 111 17.58 -3.16 0.47
N SER A 112 16.77 -2.91 1.50
CA SER A 112 17.17 -3.10 2.90
C SER A 112 17.48 -4.56 3.25
N LYS A 113 16.83 -5.52 2.58
CA LYS A 113 17.06 -6.96 2.77
C LYS A 113 18.21 -7.52 1.94
N ILE A 114 18.70 -6.78 0.96
CA ILE A 114 19.87 -7.18 0.18
C ILE A 114 21.12 -6.86 1.00
N THR A 115 21.50 -7.81 1.85
CA THR A 115 22.84 -7.86 2.44
C THR A 115 23.81 -8.16 1.30
N THR A 116 24.86 -7.33 1.17
CA THR A 116 25.85 -7.38 0.10
C THR A 116 26.53 -8.76 0.05
N THR A 117 26.02 -9.68 -0.76
CA THR A 117 26.70 -10.92 -1.10
C THR A 117 26.27 -11.31 -2.51
N SER A 118 27.06 -10.85 -3.49
CA SER A 118 27.07 -11.08 -4.95
C SER A 118 27.23 -9.75 -5.72
N ILE A 119 28.31 -9.04 -5.40
CA ILE A 119 29.03 -8.25 -6.40
C ILE A 119 30.25 -9.12 -6.74
N ASP A 120 30.58 -9.20 -8.02
CA ASP A 120 31.56 -10.08 -8.67
C ASP A 120 30.98 -11.40 -9.21
N GLU A 121 30.44 -11.33 -10.42
CA GLU A 121 30.83 -12.20 -11.53
C GLU A 121 30.21 -11.62 -12.82
N GLU A 122 31.00 -10.78 -13.50
CA GLU A 122 30.91 -10.73 -14.96
C GLU A 122 31.54 -12.03 -15.50
N PRO A 123 30.90 -12.78 -16.42
CA PRO A 123 31.59 -13.82 -17.14
C PRO A 123 32.36 -13.16 -18.29
N THR A 124 33.58 -12.73 -18.02
CA THR A 124 34.60 -12.59 -19.07
C THR A 124 35.49 -13.83 -19.04
N GLU A 125 35.21 -14.78 -19.94
CA GLU A 125 36.16 -15.81 -20.37
C GLU A 125 36.59 -15.48 -21.80
N ASP A 126 37.84 -15.01 -21.99
CA ASP A 126 38.88 -15.90 -22.51
C ASP A 126 40.30 -15.30 -22.37
N PRO A 127 41.34 -16.15 -22.20
CA PRO A 127 42.68 -15.76 -21.73
C PRO A 127 43.74 -15.71 -22.85
N SER A 128 44.73 -14.81 -22.76
CA SER A 128 46.13 -15.08 -23.19
C SER A 128 47.12 -13.94 -22.93
N GLN A 129 47.85 -14.09 -21.82
CA GLN A 129 49.29 -13.82 -21.60
C GLN A 129 49.90 -12.40 -21.41
N PRO A 130 51.02 -12.31 -20.64
CA PRO A 130 51.43 -11.13 -19.88
C PRO A 130 52.77 -10.50 -20.33
N SER A 131 53.08 -9.30 -19.84
CA SER A 131 54.47 -8.85 -19.67
C SER A 131 54.62 -7.83 -18.53
N GLU A 132 55.63 -8.09 -17.70
CA GLU A 132 56.07 -7.35 -16.51
C GLU A 132 56.70 -5.98 -16.79
N ALA A 133 57.05 -5.30 -15.67
CA ALA A 133 57.86 -4.09 -15.49
C ALA A 133 57.01 -2.80 -15.33
N VAL A 134 57.07 -2.02 -14.26
CA VAL A 134 58.17 -1.72 -13.33
C VAL A 134 57.59 -1.35 -11.96
N GLN A 135 58.12 -1.97 -10.90
CA GLN A 135 57.99 -1.52 -9.53
C GLN A 135 59.00 -0.40 -9.24
N GLN A 136 58.52 0.58 -8.47
CA GLN A 136 59.25 1.31 -7.41
C GLN A 136 60.39 2.26 -7.80
N GLU A 137 60.15 3.55 -7.59
CA GLU A 137 61.15 4.42 -6.98
C GLU A 137 60.59 5.20 -5.77
N VAL A 138 60.88 4.61 -4.61
CA VAL A 138 61.42 5.25 -3.39
C VAL A 138 60.66 6.40 -2.73
N ARG A 139 60.00 6.00 -1.65
CA ARG A 139 59.70 6.74 -0.42
C ARG A 139 60.86 7.61 0.13
N LYS A 140 60.46 8.76 0.69
CA LYS A 140 60.99 9.51 1.86
C LYS A 140 62.06 10.59 1.63
N THR A 141 61.66 11.82 1.97
CA THR A 141 62.29 12.70 2.98
C THR A 141 61.23 13.68 3.52
N ARG A 142 60.67 13.42 4.71
CA ARG A 142 61.00 14.07 6.00
C ARG A 142 60.69 15.58 6.09
N ARG A 143 59.53 15.87 6.73
CA ARG A 143 59.28 16.80 7.86
C ARG A 143 60.13 18.08 7.92
N ALA A 144 59.47 19.25 7.89
CA ALA A 144 59.18 20.09 9.07
C ALA A 144 58.96 21.56 8.69
N ARG A 145 57.80 22.15 9.04
CA ARG A 145 57.69 23.38 9.84
C ARG A 145 56.24 23.60 10.29
N LYS A 146 56.09 24.24 11.45
CA LYS A 146 54.96 24.27 12.38
C LYS A 146 54.45 25.73 12.55
N GLU A 147 53.17 25.90 12.92
CA GLU A 147 52.48 27.08 13.55
C GLU A 147 52.29 28.35 12.68
N ALA A 148 51.17 29.12 12.69
CA ALA A 148 49.99 29.36 13.57
C ALA A 148 48.80 29.89 12.69
N GLN A 149 47.50 29.58 12.86
CA GLN A 149 46.45 30.04 13.83
C GLN A 149 46.22 31.58 13.75
N ASP A 150 45.05 32.21 13.47
CA ASP A 150 43.59 32.03 13.72
C ASP A 150 42.75 32.18 12.41
N ASP A 151 41.42 31.94 12.24
CA ASP A 151 40.23 32.20 13.06
C ASP A 151 38.99 31.39 12.54
N ASP A 152 38.09 31.06 13.48
CA ASP A 152 36.62 30.93 13.40
C ASP A 152 35.90 30.07 12.31
N LEU A 153 35.35 28.92 12.74
CA LEU A 153 33.92 28.53 12.69
C LEU A 153 33.78 27.03 12.94
N GLY A 154 33.03 26.67 14.00
CA GLY A 154 32.70 25.29 14.34
C GLY A 154 31.62 24.72 13.41
N GLU A 155 31.93 23.60 12.77
CA GLU A 155 30.95 22.67 12.21
C GLU A 155 31.13 21.31 12.89
N ASP A 156 30.17 20.96 13.74
CA ASP A 156 29.98 19.59 14.23
C ASP A 156 29.62 18.68 13.04
N ALA A 157 30.63 18.02 12.47
CA ALA A 157 30.46 17.01 11.44
C ALA A 157 30.01 15.68 12.07
N VAL A 158 28.74 15.33 11.86
CA VAL A 158 28.17 14.01 12.17
C VAL A 158 28.37 13.08 10.96
N PRO A 159 28.96 11.88 11.08
CA PRO A 159 29.25 11.02 9.93
C PRO A 159 27.98 10.29 9.48
N HIS A 160 27.58 10.41 8.21
CA HIS A 160 26.42 9.71 7.63
C HIS A 160 26.86 8.65 6.60
N SER A 161 26.54 7.39 6.90
CA SER A 161 26.76 6.21 6.04
C SER A 161 25.54 5.88 5.16
N THR A 162 24.93 6.88 4.51
CA THR A 162 23.68 6.75 3.74
C THR A 162 23.85 6.43 2.24
N GLY A 163 25.07 6.44 1.70
CA GLY A 163 25.29 6.25 0.24
C GLY A 163 24.92 4.85 -0.29
N ASN A 164 25.22 3.78 0.46
CA ASN A 164 25.07 2.41 -0.07
C ASN A 164 23.62 1.95 -0.25
N GLU A 165 22.65 2.50 0.49
CA GLU A 165 21.24 2.10 0.37
C GLU A 165 20.55 2.80 -0.79
N GLU A 166 20.89 4.07 -1.06
CA GLU A 166 20.34 4.85 -2.17
C GLU A 166 20.83 4.31 -3.52
N GLU A 167 22.13 3.98 -3.63
CA GLU A 167 22.70 3.37 -4.84
C GLU A 167 22.06 2.01 -5.15
N LYS A 168 21.91 1.13 -4.14
CA LYS A 168 21.23 -0.17 -4.29
C LYS A 168 19.80 0.00 -4.79
N LEU A 169 19.10 1.00 -4.26
CA LEU A 169 17.73 1.27 -4.63
C LEU A 169 17.63 1.80 -6.06
N GLU A 170 18.55 2.66 -6.49
CA GLU A 170 18.63 3.13 -7.87
C GLU A 170 18.92 1.97 -8.85
N MET A 171 19.86 1.09 -8.52
CA MET A 171 20.12 -0.12 -9.31
C MET A 171 18.89 -1.02 -9.48
N LEU A 172 18.09 -1.18 -8.42
CA LEU A 172 16.85 -1.96 -8.50
C LEU A 172 15.80 -1.28 -9.39
N TYR A 173 15.73 0.05 -9.38
CA TYR A 173 14.82 0.79 -10.24
C TYR A 173 15.21 0.67 -11.71
N GLU A 174 16.51 0.83 -12.01
CA GLU A 174 17.03 0.72 -13.36
C GLU A 174 16.86 -0.68 -13.95
N LYS A 175 17.13 -1.72 -13.15
CA LYS A 175 17.04 -3.11 -13.62
C LYS A 175 15.62 -3.68 -13.66
N ILE A 176 14.73 -3.21 -12.78
CA ILE A 176 13.40 -3.83 -12.59
C ILE A 176 12.26 -2.84 -12.85
N ALA A 177 12.24 -1.70 -12.17
CA ALA A 177 11.07 -0.81 -12.21
C ALA A 177 10.89 -0.13 -13.58
N TRP A 178 11.93 0.48 -14.16
CA TRP A 178 11.80 1.21 -15.43
C TRP A 178 11.51 0.30 -16.63
N PRO A 179 12.17 -0.86 -16.81
CA PRO A 179 11.84 -1.77 -17.90
C PRO A 179 10.39 -2.29 -17.81
N LEU A 180 9.91 -2.64 -16.61
CA LEU A 180 8.52 -3.06 -16.42
C LEU A 180 7.52 -1.94 -16.70
N GLY A 181 7.86 -0.70 -16.32
CA GLY A 181 7.05 0.49 -16.64
C GLY A 181 6.91 0.69 -18.15
N ARG A 182 7.96 0.47 -18.94
CA ARG A 182 7.91 0.60 -20.40
C ARG A 182 7.03 -0.46 -21.07
N ILE A 183 7.04 -1.69 -20.56
CA ILE A 183 6.32 -2.82 -21.17
C ILE A 183 4.84 -2.82 -20.79
N TYR A 184 4.53 -2.62 -19.50
CA TYR A 184 3.18 -2.76 -18.95
C TYR A 184 2.51 -1.41 -18.63
N GLY A 185 3.14 -0.29 -18.99
CA GLY A 185 2.68 1.07 -18.73
C GLY A 185 3.00 1.57 -17.32
N HIS A 186 2.78 0.76 -16.29
CA HIS A 186 3.16 1.11 -14.91
C HIS A 186 3.75 -0.08 -14.14
N PRO A 187 4.85 0.10 -13.36
CA PRO A 187 5.51 -1.01 -12.65
C PRO A 187 4.59 -1.76 -11.66
N ASN A 188 3.63 -1.04 -11.06
CA ASN A 188 2.65 -1.65 -10.14
C ASN A 188 1.77 -2.70 -10.84
N ASP A 189 1.38 -2.46 -12.09
CA ASP A 189 0.50 -3.38 -12.82
C ASP A 189 1.28 -4.62 -13.27
N ALA A 190 2.56 -4.44 -13.65
CA ALA A 190 3.49 -5.56 -13.83
C ALA A 190 3.67 -6.38 -12.55
N PHE A 191 3.79 -5.75 -11.38
CA PHE A 191 3.91 -6.46 -10.09
C PHE A 191 2.63 -7.24 -9.72
N LYS A 192 1.44 -6.73 -10.09
CA LYS A 192 0.19 -7.49 -9.93
C LYS A 192 0.17 -8.71 -10.84
N LEU A 193 0.53 -8.55 -12.11
CA LEU A 193 0.64 -9.67 -13.06
C LEU A 193 1.70 -10.68 -12.65
N ALA A 194 2.78 -10.22 -12.02
CA ALA A 194 3.83 -11.11 -11.50
C ALA A 194 3.31 -12.07 -10.42
N LEU A 195 2.21 -11.76 -9.73
CA LEU A 195 1.59 -12.68 -8.76
C LEU A 195 0.98 -13.91 -9.44
N THR A 196 0.45 -13.76 -10.66
CA THR A 196 -0.20 -14.85 -11.42
C THR A 196 0.72 -15.47 -12.46
N GLU A 197 1.55 -14.66 -13.13
CA GLU A 197 2.40 -15.06 -14.26
C GLU A 197 3.83 -14.51 -14.08
N SER A 198 4.50 -14.91 -12.99
CA SER A 198 5.84 -14.42 -12.64
C SER A 198 6.85 -14.62 -13.77
N ASP A 199 6.89 -15.79 -14.40
CA ASP A 199 7.93 -16.10 -15.39
C ASP A 199 7.80 -15.32 -16.70
N LYS A 200 6.58 -14.91 -17.10
CA LYS A 200 6.39 -14.04 -18.27
C LYS A 200 6.86 -12.62 -18.01
N VAL A 201 6.56 -12.07 -16.82
CA VAL A 201 6.93 -10.69 -16.46
C VAL A 201 8.44 -10.55 -16.32
N PHE A 202 9.11 -11.52 -15.71
CA PHE A 202 10.57 -11.47 -15.50
C PHE A 202 11.39 -11.94 -16.71
N SER A 203 10.84 -12.74 -17.62
CA SER A 203 11.53 -13.08 -18.89
C SER A 203 11.49 -11.95 -19.92
N ALA A 204 10.52 -11.04 -19.81
CA ALA A 204 10.45 -9.83 -20.63
C ALA A 204 11.50 -8.77 -20.22
N LEU A 205 12.26 -8.99 -19.14
CA LEU A 205 13.32 -8.09 -18.70
C LEU A 205 14.60 -8.29 -19.52
N PRO A 206 15.23 -7.21 -20.02
CA PRO A 206 16.51 -7.29 -20.74
C PRO A 206 17.70 -7.71 -19.86
N THR A 207 17.59 -7.60 -18.53
CA THR A 207 18.70 -7.81 -17.60
C THR A 207 18.43 -8.99 -16.69
N THR A 208 19.40 -9.89 -16.58
CA THR A 208 19.39 -11.05 -15.70
C THR A 208 19.45 -10.59 -14.24
N VAL A 209 18.31 -10.59 -13.57
CA VAL A 209 18.24 -10.31 -12.13
C VAL A 209 18.63 -11.59 -11.37
N SER A 210 19.53 -11.49 -10.39
CA SER A 210 19.91 -12.62 -9.54
C SER A 210 18.68 -13.26 -8.89
N GLN A 211 18.59 -14.58 -8.94
CA GLN A 211 17.43 -15.36 -8.46
C GLN A 211 17.11 -15.08 -6.99
N SER A 212 18.11 -14.73 -6.19
CA SER A 212 17.96 -14.32 -4.79
C SER A 212 17.12 -13.04 -4.65
N ILE A 213 17.35 -12.05 -5.51
CA ILE A 213 16.59 -10.79 -5.53
C ILE A 213 15.17 -11.06 -6.01
N LYS A 214 14.98 -11.87 -7.06
CA LYS A 214 13.65 -12.26 -7.58
C LYS A 214 12.81 -12.91 -6.48
N SER A 215 13.38 -13.83 -5.70
CA SER A 215 12.69 -14.50 -4.59
C SER A 215 12.27 -13.52 -3.48
N ILE A 216 13.18 -12.65 -3.02
CA ILE A 216 12.88 -11.65 -1.99
C ILE A 216 11.84 -10.63 -2.46
N LEU A 217 11.96 -10.19 -3.71
CA LEU A 217 11.01 -9.29 -4.35
C LEU A 217 9.63 -9.94 -4.43
N MET A 218 9.53 -11.17 -4.94
CA MET A 218 8.27 -11.91 -5.03
C MET A 218 7.63 -12.14 -3.66
N ALA A 219 8.41 -12.52 -2.65
CA ALA A 219 7.90 -12.67 -1.28
C ALA A 219 7.37 -11.34 -0.70
N THR A 220 7.99 -10.22 -1.08
CA THR A 220 7.56 -8.88 -0.63
C THR A 220 6.32 -8.41 -1.40
N ILE A 221 6.27 -8.59 -2.72
CA ILE A 221 5.11 -8.29 -3.56
C ILE A 221 3.92 -9.13 -3.09
N ALA A 222 4.09 -10.45 -2.94
CA ALA A 222 3.05 -11.35 -2.45
C ALA A 222 2.51 -10.93 -1.07
N ARG A 223 3.33 -10.35 -0.20
CA ARG A 223 2.86 -9.87 1.11
C ARG A 223 2.12 -8.53 1.04
N ARG A 224 2.52 -7.65 0.12
CA ARG A 224 2.09 -6.23 0.07
C ARG A 224 0.97 -5.97 -0.95
N LEU A 225 0.94 -6.70 -2.06
CA LEU A 225 -0.03 -6.52 -3.14
C LEU A 225 -1.15 -7.55 -3.12
N THR A 226 -0.98 -8.70 -2.48
CA THR A 226 -2.11 -9.62 -2.34
C THR A 226 -3.16 -8.97 -1.45
N PRO A 227 -4.43 -8.96 -1.88
CA PRO A 227 -5.51 -8.52 -1.01
C PRO A 227 -5.50 -9.43 0.22
N GLN A 228 -5.23 -8.82 1.38
CA GLN A 228 -5.31 -9.52 2.65
C GLN A 228 -6.76 -9.96 2.85
N PRO A 229 -7.00 -11.20 3.28
CA PRO A 229 -8.35 -11.70 3.46
C PRO A 229 -9.05 -10.85 4.52
N ILE A 230 -10.17 -10.25 4.14
CA ILE A 230 -11.01 -9.43 5.00
C ILE A 230 -12.12 -10.29 5.56
N LYS A 231 -12.38 -10.15 6.86
CA LYS A 231 -13.55 -10.75 7.48
C LYS A 231 -14.74 -9.82 7.29
N LEU A 232 -15.84 -10.34 6.76
CA LEU A 232 -17.11 -9.65 6.71
C LEU A 232 -18.08 -10.28 7.71
N ARG A 233 -18.94 -9.43 8.26
CA ARG A 233 -19.93 -9.78 9.26
C ARG A 233 -21.29 -9.22 8.88
N ALA A 234 -22.33 -10.00 9.13
CA ALA A 234 -23.71 -9.53 9.12
C ALA A 234 -24.43 -10.06 10.37
N ASP A 235 -25.26 -9.22 10.96
CA ASP A 235 -26.04 -9.58 12.15
C ASP A 235 -27.51 -9.66 11.75
N ILE A 236 -28.11 -10.83 12.00
CA ILE A 236 -29.50 -11.10 11.71
C ILE A 236 -30.22 -11.53 12.99
N GLU A 237 -31.44 -11.08 13.12
CA GLU A 237 -32.37 -11.53 14.14
C GLU A 237 -33.36 -12.48 13.47
N VAL A 238 -33.46 -13.72 13.95
CA VAL A 238 -34.34 -14.74 13.38
C VAL A 238 -35.31 -15.18 14.46
N THR A 239 -36.60 -15.04 14.18
CA THR A 239 -37.69 -15.42 15.08
C THR A 239 -38.65 -16.37 14.38
N CYS A 240 -39.08 -17.42 15.07
CA CYS A 240 -40.12 -18.31 14.59
C CYS A 240 -40.93 -18.82 15.78
N TYR A 241 -42.23 -18.55 15.79
CA TYR A 241 -43.14 -18.88 16.90
C TYR A 241 -43.96 -20.15 16.65
N THR A 242 -43.67 -20.88 15.55
CA THR A 242 -44.37 -22.13 15.27
C THR A 242 -43.89 -23.25 16.20
N PRO A 243 -44.69 -24.30 16.45
CA PRO A 243 -44.29 -25.43 17.30
C PRO A 243 -43.02 -26.16 16.82
N ALA A 244 -42.68 -26.05 15.54
CA ALA A 244 -41.45 -26.56 14.93
C ALA A 244 -40.40 -25.45 14.67
N GLY A 245 -40.50 -24.31 15.34
CA GLY A 245 -39.71 -23.11 15.02
C GLY A 245 -38.19 -23.29 15.14
N ILE A 246 -37.72 -24.13 16.07
CA ILE A 246 -36.27 -24.41 16.21
C ILE A 246 -35.74 -25.15 14.99
N ASP A 247 -36.52 -26.11 14.46
CA ASP A 247 -36.14 -26.87 13.28
C ASP A 247 -36.22 -26.02 12.01
N ALA A 248 -37.21 -25.12 11.94
CA ALA A 248 -37.31 -24.09 10.91
C ALA A 248 -36.04 -23.22 10.85
N ILE A 249 -35.61 -22.69 12.00
CA ILE A 249 -34.43 -21.85 12.11
C ILE A 249 -33.17 -22.62 11.72
N LYS A 250 -32.97 -23.83 12.24
CA LYS A 250 -31.82 -24.67 11.87
C LYS A 250 -31.79 -24.97 10.38
N LYS A 251 -32.93 -25.28 9.77
CA LYS A 251 -33.05 -25.58 8.33
C LYS A 251 -32.73 -24.36 7.48
N ALA A 252 -33.24 -23.18 7.85
CA ALA A 252 -32.96 -21.93 7.16
C ALA A 252 -31.47 -21.55 7.26
N LEU A 253 -30.89 -21.60 8.46
CA LEU A 253 -29.46 -21.30 8.66
C LEU A 253 -28.55 -22.26 7.89
N LYS A 254 -28.91 -23.55 7.85
CA LYS A 254 -28.17 -24.56 7.08
C LYS A 254 -28.27 -24.34 5.57
N ALA A 255 -29.40 -23.82 5.07
CA ALA A 255 -29.53 -23.42 3.69
C ALA A 255 -28.67 -22.18 3.36
N GLY A 256 -28.60 -21.22 4.28
CA GLY A 256 -27.69 -20.08 4.19
C GLY A 256 -26.21 -20.50 4.15
N GLU A 257 -25.82 -21.49 4.94
CA GLU A 257 -24.46 -22.06 4.95
C GLU A 257 -24.13 -22.82 3.65
N ARG A 258 -25.11 -23.46 3.00
CA ARG A 258 -24.93 -24.11 1.69
C ARG A 258 -24.61 -23.16 0.55
N GLN A 259 -24.91 -21.86 0.70
CA GLN A 259 -24.45 -20.85 -0.25
C GLN A 259 -22.97 -20.48 -0.10
N SER A 260 -22.24 -21.09 0.85
CA SER A 260 -20.79 -20.92 0.94
C SER A 260 -20.06 -21.45 -0.29
N THR A 261 -18.92 -20.85 -0.60
CA THR A 261 -17.99 -21.32 -1.64
C THR A 261 -16.60 -21.48 -1.06
N GLU A 262 -15.70 -22.20 -1.74
CA GLU A 262 -14.31 -22.36 -1.29
C GLU A 262 -13.60 -21.01 -1.15
N ALA A 263 -13.92 -20.04 -2.02
CA ALA A 263 -13.38 -18.68 -1.95
C ALA A 263 -14.02 -17.80 -0.86
N VAL A 264 -15.27 -18.08 -0.48
CA VAL A 264 -16.07 -17.31 0.48
C VAL A 264 -16.81 -18.29 1.42
N PRO A 265 -16.12 -18.83 2.44
CA PRO A 265 -16.75 -19.68 3.44
C PRO A 265 -17.64 -18.84 4.36
N ILE A 266 -18.92 -19.21 4.49
CA ILE A 266 -19.88 -18.55 5.38
C ILE A 266 -20.02 -19.40 6.64
N LYS A 267 -19.83 -18.81 7.82
CA LYS A 267 -20.01 -19.44 9.12
C LYS A 267 -21.07 -18.69 9.90
N VAL A 268 -22.12 -19.39 10.30
CA VAL A 268 -23.17 -18.85 11.16
C VAL A 268 -22.85 -19.19 12.62
N LYS A 269 -22.90 -18.19 13.51
CA LYS A 269 -22.76 -18.36 14.95
C LYS A 269 -23.98 -17.79 15.67
N LEU A 270 -24.47 -18.49 16.67
CA LEU A 270 -25.46 -17.96 17.60
C LEU A 270 -24.73 -17.07 18.63
N VAL A 271 -25.22 -15.84 18.84
CA VAL A 271 -24.76 -15.00 19.96
C VAL A 271 -25.67 -15.22 21.16
N ALA A 272 -26.97 -15.00 20.94
CA ALA A 272 -28.04 -15.11 21.91
C ALA A 272 -29.32 -15.34 21.12
N PRO A 273 -30.28 -16.16 21.52
CA PRO A 273 -31.61 -16.11 20.91
C PRO A 273 -32.20 -14.70 21.10
N PRO A 274 -32.77 -14.03 20.08
CA PRO A 274 -32.94 -14.39 18.66
C PRO A 274 -31.84 -13.88 17.69
N LEU A 275 -30.70 -13.41 18.18
CA LEU A 275 -29.56 -12.85 17.44
C LEU A 275 -28.54 -13.90 16.96
N TYR A 276 -28.32 -13.90 15.64
CA TYR A 276 -27.32 -14.71 14.94
C TYR A 276 -26.35 -13.82 14.16
N VAL A 277 -25.11 -14.28 14.04
CA VAL A 277 -24.05 -13.59 13.32
C VAL A 277 -23.54 -14.48 12.19
N LEU A 278 -23.55 -13.94 10.98
CA LEU A 278 -22.91 -14.52 9.82
C LEU A 278 -21.53 -13.91 9.68
N SER A 279 -20.51 -14.76 9.61
CA SER A 279 -19.13 -14.37 9.40
C SER A 279 -18.59 -15.04 8.14
N THR A 280 -17.87 -14.30 7.31
CA THR A 280 -17.14 -14.86 6.18
C THR A 280 -15.76 -14.25 6.10
N ASN A 281 -14.81 -14.99 5.55
CA ASN A 281 -13.47 -14.50 5.29
C ASN A 281 -13.21 -14.59 3.79
N ALA A 282 -12.96 -13.46 3.13
CA ALA A 282 -12.81 -13.40 1.69
C ALA A 282 -11.74 -12.39 1.29
N THR A 283 -11.07 -12.64 0.18
CA THR A 283 -10.11 -11.70 -0.41
C THR A 283 -10.80 -10.58 -1.19
N ASP A 284 -11.97 -10.87 -1.76
CA ASP A 284 -12.79 -9.91 -2.47
C ASP A 284 -13.98 -9.45 -1.63
N LYS A 285 -14.05 -8.14 -1.39
CA LYS A 285 -15.15 -7.49 -0.66
C LYS A 285 -16.47 -7.60 -1.40
N TYR A 286 -16.49 -7.40 -2.71
CA TYR A 286 -17.76 -7.29 -3.45
C TYR A 286 -18.42 -8.65 -3.62
N ALA A 287 -17.65 -9.65 -4.04
CA ALA A 287 -18.13 -11.02 -4.13
C ALA A 287 -18.61 -11.55 -2.77
N ALA A 288 -17.95 -11.17 -1.67
CA ALA A 288 -18.35 -11.60 -0.33
C ALA A 288 -19.61 -10.91 0.18
N VAL A 289 -19.80 -9.62 -0.10
CA VAL A 289 -21.04 -8.89 0.23
C VAL A 289 -22.22 -9.51 -0.54
N ASP A 290 -22.11 -9.67 -1.85
CA ASP A 290 -23.17 -10.26 -2.69
C ASP A 290 -23.52 -11.69 -2.22
N ARG A 291 -22.52 -12.51 -1.87
CA ARG A 291 -22.76 -13.86 -1.32
C ARG A 291 -23.44 -13.85 0.04
N LEU A 292 -23.04 -12.94 0.95
CA LEU A 292 -23.72 -12.81 2.24
C LEU A 292 -25.16 -12.33 2.07
N GLU A 293 -25.42 -11.38 1.18
CA GLU A 293 -26.78 -10.90 0.89
C GLU A 293 -27.66 -12.02 0.34
N ARG A 294 -27.19 -12.80 -0.64
CA ARG A 294 -27.93 -13.97 -1.15
C ARG A 294 -28.17 -15.04 -0.11
N SER A 295 -27.23 -15.23 0.83
CA SER A 295 -27.39 -16.14 1.96
C SER A 295 -28.51 -15.66 2.89
N ILE A 296 -28.54 -14.35 3.20
CA ILE A 296 -29.60 -13.73 4.02
C ILE A 296 -30.96 -13.83 3.34
N GLU A 297 -31.05 -13.55 2.03
CA GLU A 297 -32.29 -13.70 1.25
C GLU A 297 -32.78 -15.15 1.25
N SER A 298 -31.88 -16.13 1.12
CA SER A 298 -32.25 -17.54 1.17
C SER A 298 -32.73 -17.97 2.56
N ILE A 299 -32.14 -17.43 3.64
CA ILE A 299 -32.61 -17.67 5.00
C ILE A 299 -33.99 -17.03 5.17
N GLN A 300 -34.18 -15.80 4.70
CA GLN A 300 -35.44 -15.08 4.79
C GLN A 300 -36.58 -15.84 4.11
N SER A 301 -36.40 -16.28 2.87
CA SER A 301 -37.41 -17.05 2.13
C SER A 301 -37.85 -18.32 2.86
N ILE A 302 -36.91 -19.07 3.44
CA ILE A 302 -37.22 -20.33 4.14
C ILE A 302 -37.91 -20.06 5.48
N ILE A 303 -37.51 -19.01 6.19
CA ILE A 303 -38.12 -18.63 7.46
C ILE A 303 -39.54 -18.12 7.24
N GLU A 304 -39.78 -17.32 6.20
CA GLU A 304 -41.11 -16.82 5.85
C GLU A 304 -42.05 -17.97 5.45
N ASP A 305 -41.57 -18.95 4.69
CA ASP A 305 -42.33 -20.16 4.32
C ASP A 305 -42.76 -20.99 5.55
N GLU A 306 -41.95 -21.00 6.61
CA GLU A 306 -42.25 -21.71 7.86
C GLU A 306 -42.94 -20.83 8.93
N GLY A 307 -43.35 -19.61 8.57
CA GLY A 307 -44.12 -18.70 9.44
C GLY A 307 -43.31 -17.93 10.47
N GLY A 308 -42.00 -17.77 10.25
CA GLY A 308 -41.12 -16.90 11.04
C GLY A 308 -40.86 -15.55 10.40
N SER A 309 -39.99 -14.74 11.02
CA SER A 309 -39.52 -13.46 10.48
C SER A 309 -38.02 -13.26 10.69
N LEU A 310 -37.37 -12.58 9.74
CA LEU A 310 -35.95 -12.22 9.78
C LEU A 310 -35.78 -10.70 9.73
N VAL A 311 -34.97 -10.15 10.64
CA VAL A 311 -34.62 -8.73 10.66
C VAL A 311 -33.10 -8.58 10.60
N VAL A 312 -32.59 -7.88 9.59
CA VAL A 312 -31.16 -7.59 9.46
C VAL A 312 -30.80 -6.40 10.35
N LYS A 313 -30.11 -6.65 11.47
CA LYS A 313 -29.60 -5.57 12.36
C LYS A 313 -28.40 -4.87 11.75
N MET A 314 -27.51 -5.64 11.13
CA MET A 314 -26.31 -5.12 10.50
C MET A 314 -26.11 -5.79 9.15
N LYS A 315 -26.14 -4.99 8.08
CA LYS A 315 -25.80 -5.45 6.73
C LYS A 315 -24.35 -5.92 6.64
N PRO A 316 -23.99 -6.76 5.66
CA PRO A 316 -22.62 -7.23 5.45
C PRO A 316 -21.60 -6.10 5.44
N LYS A 317 -20.77 -6.03 6.48
CA LYS A 317 -19.72 -5.02 6.63
C LYS A 317 -18.39 -5.71 6.95
N ALA A 318 -17.30 -5.16 6.41
CA ALA A 318 -15.96 -5.60 6.79
C ALA A 318 -15.72 -5.23 8.25
N VAL A 319 -15.32 -6.21 9.06
CA VAL A 319 -15.03 -6.03 10.48
C VAL A 319 -13.53 -5.88 10.72
N SER A 320 -13.20 -4.97 11.61
CA SER A 320 -11.85 -4.80 12.15
C SER A 320 -11.56 -5.86 13.23
N GLU A 321 -10.28 -6.05 13.53
CA GLU A 321 -9.83 -6.96 14.60
C GLU A 321 -10.42 -6.55 15.97
N THR A 322 -10.57 -5.25 16.22
CA THR A 322 -11.18 -4.73 17.45
C THR A 322 -12.66 -5.10 17.55
N GLU A 323 -13.45 -4.90 16.50
CA GLU A 323 -14.88 -5.27 16.48
C GLU A 323 -15.09 -6.79 16.63
N GLU A 324 -14.14 -7.62 16.17
CA GLU A 324 -14.15 -9.06 16.38
C GLU A 324 -13.88 -9.43 17.84
N GLN A 325 -12.93 -8.74 18.49
CA GLN A 325 -12.60 -8.97 19.89
C GLN A 325 -13.75 -8.56 20.82
N ASP A 326 -14.38 -7.41 20.55
CA ASP A 326 -15.56 -6.94 21.30
C ASP A 326 -16.73 -7.93 21.17
N LEU A 327 -16.95 -8.49 19.98
CA LEU A 327 -17.98 -9.51 19.78
C LEU A 327 -17.66 -10.81 20.50
N ALA A 328 -16.40 -11.26 20.46
CA ALA A 328 -16.00 -12.47 21.15
C ALA A 328 -16.21 -12.34 22.66
N GLN A 329 -15.93 -11.16 23.23
CA GLN A 329 -16.23 -10.85 24.62
C GLN A 329 -17.74 -10.84 24.90
N LEU A 330 -18.54 -10.24 24.01
CA LEU A 330 -20.00 -10.25 24.13
C LEU A 330 -20.56 -11.70 24.09
N MET A 331 -20.09 -12.52 23.15
CA MET A 331 -20.48 -13.93 23.03
C MET A 331 -20.07 -14.72 24.28
N ALA A 332 -18.89 -14.47 24.84
CA ALA A 332 -18.42 -15.13 26.06
C ALA A 332 -19.27 -14.72 27.28
N LYS A 333 -19.58 -13.43 27.41
CA LYS A 333 -20.40 -12.90 28.50
C LYS A 333 -21.82 -13.44 28.46
N VAL A 334 -22.47 -13.37 27.30
CA VAL A 334 -23.83 -13.91 27.12
C VAL A 334 -23.84 -15.43 27.29
N GLY A 335 -22.77 -16.12 26.86
CA GLY A 335 -22.60 -17.55 27.11
C GLY A 335 -22.52 -17.90 28.59
N GLN A 336 -21.85 -17.08 29.40
CA GLN A 336 -21.79 -17.24 30.86
C GLN A 336 -23.16 -16.97 31.51
N GLU A 337 -23.81 -15.86 31.16
CA GLU A 337 -25.13 -15.49 31.67
C GLU A 337 -26.18 -16.58 31.36
N ASN A 338 -26.15 -17.16 30.16
CA ASN A 338 -27.06 -18.26 29.80
C ASN A 338 -26.74 -19.58 30.53
N ALA A 339 -25.48 -19.80 30.93
CA ALA A 339 -25.07 -21.02 31.63
C ALA A 339 -25.38 -20.97 33.13
N GLU A 340 -25.29 -19.80 33.75
CA GLU A 340 -25.54 -19.61 35.19
C GLU A 340 -27.03 -19.67 35.57
N VAL A 341 -27.95 -19.43 34.61
CA VAL A 341 -29.40 -19.40 34.85
C VAL A 341 -30.06 -20.80 34.82
N SER A 342 -29.38 -21.83 34.32
CA SER A 342 -29.95 -23.19 34.16
C SER A 342 -30.03 -24.02 35.47
N GLY A 343 -29.96 -23.40 36.65
CA GLY A 343 -29.71 -24.08 37.93
C GLY A 343 -30.83 -24.12 38.97
N ASP A 344 -32.00 -23.51 38.75
CA ASP A 344 -33.02 -23.32 39.80
C ASP A 344 -34.41 -23.92 39.47
N GLU A 345 -34.46 -25.11 38.87
CA GLU A 345 -35.66 -25.96 38.90
C GLU A 345 -35.28 -27.40 39.20
N ASP A 346 -35.25 -27.73 40.51
CA ASP A 346 -35.83 -28.95 41.08
C ASP A 346 -35.46 -29.02 42.58
N ASP A 347 -36.26 -28.39 43.44
CA ASP A 347 -36.44 -28.78 44.85
C ASP A 347 -37.70 -28.07 45.39
N GLU A 348 -38.89 -28.44 44.91
CA GLU A 348 -40.17 -28.27 45.64
C GLU A 348 -41.31 -29.02 44.92
N GLU A 349 -41.48 -30.31 45.22
CA GLU A 349 -42.70 -30.93 45.82
C GLU A 349 -42.58 -32.44 46.01
#